data_AF-A0A926XBT1-F1
#
_entry.id   AF-A0A926XBT1-F1
#
_cell.length_a   1.000
_cell.length_b   1.000
_cell.length_c   1.000
_cell.angle_alpha   90.00
_cell.angle_beta   90.00
_cell.angle_gamma   90.00
#
_symmetry.space_group_name_H-M   'P 1'
#
loop_
_entity.id
_entity.type
_entity.pdbx_description
1 polymer ?
#
loop_
_entity_poly.entity_id
_entity_poly.type
_entity_poly.pdbx_seq_one_letter_code
_entity_poly.pdbx_strand_id
1 'polypeptide(L)' 'MTTQVGFILKVLLASAALSILIKYGGPYLSIPASPALVLMVVFLPTLIMAVTFWQRSRQYRQLD' A
#
# COMPACT_ATOMS: atom_id res chain seq x y z
N MET A 1 22.55 2.77 -16.47
CA MET A 1 22.04 4.14 -16.20
C MET A 1 20.69 4.42 -16.90
N THR A 2 20.40 3.83 -18.07
CA THR A 2 19.15 4.05 -18.82
C THR A 2 17.89 3.44 -18.19
N THR A 3 18.02 2.32 -17.46
CA THR A 3 16.88 1.61 -16.83
C THR A 3 16.34 2.31 -15.58
N GLN A 4 17.18 3.03 -14.85
CA GLN A 4 16.79 3.71 -13.61
C GLN A 4 15.86 4.90 -13.89
N VAL A 5 16.13 5.67 -14.96
CA VAL A 5 15.26 6.78 -15.36
C VAL A 5 13.87 6.27 -15.73
N GLY A 6 13.78 5.17 -16.49
CA GLY A 6 12.50 4.53 -16.81
C GLY A 6 11.75 4.01 -15.59
N PHE A 7 12.46 3.47 -14.59
CA PHE A 7 11.87 3.04 -13.33
C PHE A 7 11.32 4.22 -12.52
N ILE A 8 12.10 5.29 -12.36
CA ILE A 8 11.70 6.50 -11.64
C ILE A 8 10.47 7.13 -12.29
N LEU A 9 10.44 7.24 -13.63
CA LEU A 9 9.27 7.78 -14.35
C LEU A 9 8.01 6.93 -14.12
N LYS A 10 8.12 5.60 -14.12
CA LYS A 10 6.98 4.71 -13.81
C LYS A 10 6.45 4.93 -12.39
N VAL A 11 7.35 5.01 -11.41
CA VAL A 11 6.98 5.26 -10.01
C VAL A 11 6.36 6.64 -9.84
N LEU A 12 6.91 7.66 -10.51
CA LEU A 12 6.39 9.02 -10.48
C LEU A 12 4.97 9.08 -11.04
N LEU A 13 4.73 8.46 -12.21
CA LEU A 13 3.40 8.41 -12.82
C LEU A 13 2.41 7.63 -11.96
N ALA A 14 2.81 6.48 -11.40
CA ALA A 14 1.97 5.70 -10.50
C ALA A 14 1.60 6.50 -9.23
N SER A 15 2.59 7.18 -8.63
CA SER A 15 2.38 8.02 -7.44
C SER A 15 1.51 9.23 -7.74
N ALA A 16 1.70 9.88 -8.89
CA ALA A 16 0.88 11.01 -9.32
C ALA A 16 -0.57 10.57 -9.55
N ALA A 17 -0.79 9.45 -10.25
CA ALA A 17 -2.11 8.87 -10.46
C ALA A 17 -2.78 8.50 -9.13
N LEU A 18 -2.05 7.87 -8.22
CA LEU A 18 -2.56 7.51 -6.89
C LEU A 18 -2.92 8.75 -6.05
N SER A 19 -2.10 9.80 -6.10
CA SER A 19 -2.35 11.07 -5.43
C SER A 19 -3.64 11.74 -5.93
N ILE A 20 -3.82 11.78 -7.26
CA ILE A 20 -5.06 12.30 -7.88
C ILE A 20 -6.26 11.44 -7.45
N LEU A 21 -6.11 10.12 -7.49
CA LEU A 21 -7.18 9.19 -7.10
C LEU A 21 -7.59 9.38 -5.64
N ILE A 22 -6.64 9.59 -4.72
CA ILE A 22 -6.96 9.84 -3.31
C ILE A 22 -7.60 11.23 -3.13
N LYS A 23 -7.00 12.27 -3.73
CA LYS A 23 -7.45 13.66 -3.58
C LYS A 23 -8.86 13.88 -4.10
N TYR A 24 -9.17 13.31 -5.26
CA TYR A 24 -10.46 13.49 -5.90
C TYR A 24 -11.42 12.33 -5.65
N GLY A 25 -10.94 11.12 -5.35
CA GLY A 25 -11.78 9.96 -5.05
C GLY A 25 -12.32 9.92 -3.63
N GLY A 26 -11.61 10.52 -2.65
CA GLY A 26 -12.03 10.58 -1.25
C GLY A 26 -13.45 11.15 -1.05
N PRO A 27 -13.80 12.32 -1.63
CA PRO A 27 -15.15 12.88 -1.53
C PRO A 27 -16.26 12.03 -2.17
N TYR A 28 -15.95 11.22 -3.19
CA TYR A 28 -16.92 10.28 -3.78
C TYR A 28 -17.09 9.01 -2.95
N LEU A 29 -16.11 8.68 -2.11
CA LEU A 29 -16.24 7.63 -1.11
C LEU A 29 -17.11 8.15 0.04
N SER A 30 -18.42 8.00 -0.10
CA SER A 30 -19.38 8.16 1.00
C SER A 30 -19.19 7.00 1.99
N ILE A 31 -18.13 7.04 2.80
CA ILE A 31 -17.88 6.04 3.83
C ILE A 31 -18.77 6.38 5.03
N PRO A 32 -19.74 5.52 5.40
CA PRO A 32 -20.50 5.72 6.62
C PRO A 32 -19.56 5.70 7.82
N ALA A 33 -19.77 6.62 8.77
CA ALA A 33 -18.98 6.72 10.00
C ALA A 33 -19.27 5.53 10.95
N SER A 34 -18.77 4.35 10.57
CA SER A 34 -18.89 3.11 11.33
C SER A 34 -17.58 2.82 12.07
N PRO A 35 -17.60 2.61 13.39
CA PRO A 35 -16.41 2.24 14.16
C PRO A 35 -15.69 1.00 13.61
N ALA A 36 -16.44 0.02 13.08
CA ALA A 36 -15.85 -1.20 12.51
C ALA A 36 -15.00 -0.92 11.25
N LEU A 37 -15.46 -0.02 10.38
CA LEU A 37 -14.72 0.37 9.17
C LEU A 37 -13.44 1.13 9.53
N VAL A 38 -13.51 2.03 10.51
CA VAL A 38 -12.34 2.77 11.01
C VAL A 38 -11.29 1.81 11.55
N LEU A 39 -11.70 0.86 12.41
CA LEU A 39 -10.78 -0.13 12.95
C LEU A 39 -10.12 -0.96 11.84
N MET A 40 -10.88 -1.43 10.84
CA MET A 40 -10.30 -2.18 9.72
C MET A 40 -9.24 -1.38 8.94
N VAL A 41 -9.49 -0.10 8.64
CA VAL A 41 -8.52 0.76 7.94
C VAL A 41 -7.28 1.06 8.79
N VAL A 42 -7.46 1.25 10.10
CA VAL A 42 -6.35 1.50 11.04
C VAL A 42 -5.47 0.26 11.24
N PHE A 43 -6.06 -0.94 11.28
CA PHE A 43 -5.33 -2.20 11.46
C PHE A 43 -4.71 -2.75 10.17
N LEU A 44 -5.16 -2.31 9.00
CA LEU A 44 -4.61 -2.70 7.70
C LEU A 44 -3.07 -2.60 7.60
N PRO A 45 -2.40 -1.47 7.95
CA PRO A 45 -0.94 -1.40 7.92
C PRO A 45 -0.26 -2.43 8.83
N THR A 46 -0.84 -2.71 10.01
CA THR A 46 -0.33 -3.74 10.92
C THR A 46 -0.46 -5.14 10.33
N LEU A 47 -1.58 -5.44 9.68
CA LEU A 47 -1.79 -6.72 8.99
C LEU A 47 -0.82 -6.89 7.83
N ILE A 48 -0.59 -5.84 7.04
CA ILE A 48 0.40 -5.85 5.95
C ILE A 48 1.79 -6.12 6.50
N MET A 49 2.20 -5.44 7.58
CA MET A 49 3.48 -5.69 8.23
C MET A 49 3.58 -7.12 8.78
N ALA A 50 2.53 -7.64 9.42
CA ALA A 50 2.52 -9.00 9.94
C ALA A 50 2.68 -10.05 8.82
N VAL A 51 1.95 -9.89 7.72
CA VAL A 51 2.02 -10.81 6.57
C VAL A 51 3.38 -10.73 5.88
N THR A 52 3.90 -9.54 5.65
CA THR A 52 5.23 -9.35 5.03
C THR A 52 6.35 -9.92 5.91
N PHE A 53 6.27 -9.72 7.23
CA PHE A 53 7.23 -10.28 8.17
C PHE A 53 7.14 -11.82 8.22
N TRP A 54 5.94 -12.37 8.19
CA TRP A 54 5.71 -13.83 8.14
C TRP A 54 6.25 -14.47 6.86
N GLN A 55 6.02 -13.84 5.70
CA GLN A 55 6.57 -14.30 4.43
C GLN A 55 8.10 -14.31 4.48
N ARG A 56 8.67 -13.21 4.99
CA ARG A 56 10.13 -13.06 5.10
C ARG A 56 10.74 -14.07 6.09
N SER A 57 10.09 -14.32 7.23
CA SER A 57 10.58 -15.31 8.21
C SER A 57 10.55 -16.74 7.65
N ARG A 58 9.55 -17.07 6.81
CA ARG A 58 9.52 -18.35 6.07
C ARG A 58 10.64 -18.47 5.05
N GLN A 59 10.99 -17.39 4.34
CA GLN A 59 12.09 -17.40 3.38
C GLN A 59 13.45 -17.65 4.04
N TYR A 60 13.69 -17.06 5.21
CA TYR A 60 14.93 -17.33 5.97
C TYR A 60 15.03 -18.78 6.41
N ARG A 61 13.91 -19.41 6.81
CA ARG A 61 13.87 -20.80 7.26
C ARG A 61 14.06 -21.84 6.13
N GLN A 62 14.09 -21.42 4.87
CA GLN A 62 14.33 -22.30 3.71
C GLN A 62 15.80 -22.34 3.26
N LEU A 63 16.66 -21.51 3.86
CA LEU A 63 18.09 -21.40 3.55
C LEU A 63 18.99 -22.09 4.59
N ASP A 64 18.39 -22.70 5.62
CA ASP A 64 19.01 -23.60 6.60
C ASP A 64 18.59 -25.06 6.31
#